data_AF-A0A6I5NRH3-F1
#
_entry.id   AF-A0A6I5NRH3-F1
#
_cell.length_a   1.000
_cell.length_b   1.000
_cell.length_c   1.000
_cell.angle_alpha   90.00
_cell.angle_beta   90.00
_cell.angle_gamma   90.00
#
_symmetry.space_group_name_H-M   'P 1'
#
loop_
_entity.id
_entity.type
_entity.pdbx_description
1 polymer ?
#
loop_
_entity_poly.entity_id
_entity_poly.type
_entity_poly.pdbx_seq_one_letter_code
_entity_poly.pdbx_strand_id
1 'polypeptide(L)'
;IVNIVWKADAHELNDRQTTQAIKKFKEIVQAWKSYLNPYRTGFIARPFSDERSDFIEAEACIKEFLIQHQIQAKRYTHPPGGSYVVSEIMNQIKDSHFGIIDITQLNANVMLELGMIMILNKKFVLLRHRQDDTELPFDIKNYHCYQYEVRRGGVFVWSPGDSDPTPLEEILKSFVTELYRDRSFCDAKPFVTTAQRNTPPPDDASAAG
;
A
#
# COMPACT_ATOMS: atom_id res chain seq x y z
N ILE A 1 42.60 -22.03 -7.53
CA ILE A 1 42.00 -22.71 -6.35
C ILE A 1 41.50 -21.69 -5.30
N VAL A 2 42.18 -20.55 -5.07
CA VAL A 2 41.78 -19.53 -4.06
C VAL A 2 40.45 -18.81 -4.37
N ASN A 3 40.08 -18.63 -5.65
CA ASN A 3 38.87 -17.87 -6.04
C ASN A 3 37.53 -18.65 -5.92
N ILE A 4 37.57 -19.98 -5.78
CA ILE A 4 36.36 -20.83 -5.69
C ILE A 4 35.89 -20.92 -4.23
N VAL A 5 36.83 -20.97 -3.28
CA VAL A 5 36.55 -21.07 -1.84
C VAL A 5 35.87 -19.79 -1.32
N TRP A 6 36.32 -18.60 -1.77
CA TRP A 6 35.74 -17.32 -1.36
C TRP A 6 34.28 -17.13 -1.81
N LYS A 7 33.91 -17.68 -2.99
CA LYS A 7 32.53 -17.61 -3.49
C LYS A 7 31.60 -18.58 -2.76
N ALA A 8 32.11 -19.76 -2.37
CA ALA A 8 31.36 -20.72 -1.56
C ALA A 8 31.10 -20.20 -0.14
N ASP A 9 32.11 -19.61 0.50
CA ASP A 9 31.97 -18.98 1.82
C ASP A 9 31.03 -17.76 1.79
N ALA A 10 31.11 -16.92 0.76
CA ALA A 10 30.20 -15.79 0.60
C ALA A 10 28.75 -16.24 0.35
N HIS A 11 28.53 -17.31 -0.41
CA HIS A 11 27.21 -17.90 -0.64
C HIS A 11 26.64 -18.54 0.63
N GLU A 12 27.44 -19.33 1.36
CA GLU A 12 27.01 -19.93 2.63
C GLU A 12 26.74 -18.88 3.71
N LEU A 13 27.54 -17.81 3.77
CA LEU A 13 27.31 -16.71 4.69
C LEU A 13 26.02 -15.97 4.35
N ASN A 14 25.78 -15.70 3.06
CA ASN A 14 24.57 -15.04 2.59
C ASN A 14 23.32 -15.92 2.82
N ASP A 15 23.41 -17.23 2.59
CA ASP A 15 22.33 -18.20 2.85
C ASP A 15 22.02 -18.33 4.33
N ARG A 16 23.04 -18.39 5.20
CA ARG A 16 22.86 -18.42 6.66
C ARG A 16 22.25 -17.12 7.18
N GLN A 17 22.68 -15.97 6.66
CA GLN A 17 22.09 -14.66 7.00
C GLN A 17 20.65 -14.56 6.51
N THR A 18 20.35 -15.00 5.30
CA THR A 18 19.00 -15.02 4.70
C THR A 18 18.08 -15.95 5.49
N THR A 19 18.55 -17.14 5.84
CA THR A 19 17.79 -18.12 6.61
C THR A 19 17.52 -17.64 8.03
N GLN A 20 18.50 -17.01 8.68
CA GLN A 20 18.30 -16.40 10.01
C GLN A 20 17.36 -15.20 9.96
N ALA A 21 17.43 -14.37 8.93
CA ALA A 21 16.51 -13.25 8.72
C ALA A 21 15.08 -13.74 8.52
N ILE A 22 14.88 -14.76 7.67
CA ILE A 22 13.58 -15.42 7.45
C ILE A 22 13.05 -16.06 8.75
N LYS A 23 13.92 -16.69 9.54
CA LYS A 23 13.52 -17.32 10.81
C LYS A 23 13.08 -16.27 11.84
N LYS A 24 13.88 -15.21 12.05
CA LYS A 24 13.51 -14.09 12.94
C LYS A 24 12.23 -13.42 12.47
N PHE A 25 12.09 -13.24 11.16
CA PHE A 25 10.88 -12.70 10.55
C PHE A 25 9.64 -13.55 10.90
N LYS A 26 9.73 -14.88 10.76
CA LYS A 26 8.64 -15.79 11.15
C LYS A 26 8.31 -15.73 12.64
N GLU A 27 9.33 -15.70 13.50
CA GLU A 27 9.15 -15.62 14.97
C GLU A 27 8.48 -14.29 15.38
N ILE A 28 8.88 -13.19 14.74
CA ILE A 28 8.30 -11.87 14.91
C ILE A 28 6.82 -11.88 14.47
N VAL A 29 6.52 -12.39 13.27
CA VAL A 29 5.14 -12.47 12.74
C VAL A 29 4.22 -13.30 13.65
N GLN A 30 4.71 -14.41 14.22
CA GLN A 30 3.91 -15.29 15.09
C GLN A 30 3.61 -14.69 16.47
N ALA A 31 4.45 -13.80 16.99
CA ALA A 31 4.24 -13.17 18.30
C ALA A 31 3.33 -11.92 18.25
N TRP A 32 2.84 -11.52 17.08
CA TRP A 32 2.21 -10.22 16.88
C TRP A 32 0.72 -10.18 17.21
N LYS A 33 0.37 -9.54 18.33
CA LYS A 33 -0.97 -8.96 18.53
C LYS A 33 -1.11 -7.73 17.62
N SER A 34 -2.14 -7.72 16.76
CA SER A 34 -2.48 -6.59 15.88
C SER A 34 -3.07 -5.44 16.72
N TYR A 35 -2.33 -4.36 16.87
CA TYR A 35 -2.91 -3.09 17.31
C TYR A 35 -3.22 -2.31 16.05
N LEU A 36 -4.45 -2.44 15.54
CA LEU A 36 -4.89 -1.59 14.43
C LEU A 36 -5.01 -0.15 14.92
N ASN A 37 -4.79 0.79 14.00
CA ASN A 37 -5.02 2.19 14.30
C ASN A 37 -6.49 2.39 14.71
N PRO A 38 -6.79 3.19 15.75
CA PRO A 38 -8.18 3.47 16.11
C PRO A 38 -8.95 4.25 15.05
N TYR A 39 -8.26 4.81 14.04
CA TYR A 39 -8.86 5.49 12.89
C TYR A 39 -8.72 4.66 11.62
N ARG A 40 -9.64 4.85 10.68
CA ARG A 40 -9.57 4.24 9.34
C ARG A 40 -8.32 4.70 8.61
N THR A 41 -7.44 3.76 8.32
CA THR A 41 -6.10 4.03 7.76
C THR A 41 -5.74 3.05 6.65
N GLY A 42 -5.01 3.54 5.66
CA GLY A 42 -4.41 2.74 4.58
C GLY A 42 -2.90 2.97 4.50
N PHE A 43 -2.18 1.98 3.98
CA PHE A 43 -0.77 2.10 3.65
C PHE A 43 -0.59 2.24 2.14
N ILE A 44 0.24 3.19 1.70
CA ILE A 44 0.61 3.36 0.29
C ILE A 44 2.07 2.96 0.13
N ALA A 45 2.31 1.97 -0.73
CA ALA A 45 3.65 1.50 -1.10
C ALA A 45 3.98 1.95 -2.53
N ARG A 46 5.15 2.56 -2.72
CA ARG A 46 5.68 2.92 -4.04
C ARG A 46 7.20 3.11 -4.00
N PRO A 47 7.89 3.09 -5.14
CA PRO A 47 9.32 3.37 -5.20
C PRO A 47 9.68 4.77 -4.65
N PHE A 48 10.71 4.86 -3.81
CA PHE A 48 11.19 6.12 -3.20
C PHE A 48 11.93 7.03 -4.17
N SER A 49 12.65 6.45 -5.12
CA SER A 49 13.56 7.17 -6.03
C SER A 49 12.85 7.84 -7.20
N ASP A 50 11.54 7.66 -7.34
CA ASP A 50 10.79 8.11 -8.50
C ASP A 50 9.94 9.34 -8.15
N GLU A 51 10.63 10.47 -7.96
CA GLU A 51 10.00 11.79 -7.81
C GLU A 51 9.46 12.36 -9.13
N ARG A 52 9.62 11.62 -10.23
CA ARG A 52 9.08 11.96 -11.56
C ARG A 52 8.08 10.91 -12.07
N SER A 53 7.63 10.03 -11.19
CA SER A 53 6.67 8.99 -11.54
C SER A 53 5.29 9.60 -11.74
N ASP A 54 4.60 9.18 -12.80
CA ASP A 54 3.15 9.34 -12.97
C ASP A 54 2.36 8.81 -11.76
N PHE A 55 2.99 7.99 -10.91
CA PHE A 55 2.36 7.56 -9.67
C PHE A 55 2.16 8.70 -8.66
N ILE A 56 2.84 9.85 -8.77
CA ILE A 56 2.61 10.98 -7.86
C ILE A 56 1.19 11.53 -8.02
N GLU A 57 0.74 11.67 -9.27
CA GLU A 57 -0.61 12.09 -9.60
C GLU A 57 -1.63 11.02 -9.20
N ALA A 58 -1.32 9.74 -9.40
CA ALA A 58 -2.14 8.64 -8.90
C ALA A 58 -2.27 8.67 -7.37
N GLU A 59 -1.16 8.80 -6.64
CA GLU A 59 -1.12 8.89 -5.18
C GLU A 59 -1.94 10.09 -4.68
N ALA A 60 -1.86 11.25 -5.35
CA ALA A 60 -2.66 12.42 -5.01
C ALA A 60 -4.16 12.14 -5.16
N CYS A 61 -4.60 11.62 -6.32
CA CYS A 61 -5.98 11.23 -6.59
C CYS A 61 -6.50 10.22 -5.55
N ILE A 62 -5.71 9.19 -5.24
CA ILE A 62 -6.02 8.18 -4.22
C ILE A 62 -6.23 8.83 -2.86
N LYS A 63 -5.30 9.69 -2.42
CA LYS A 63 -5.40 10.35 -1.11
C LYS A 63 -6.60 11.28 -1.02
N GLU A 64 -6.85 12.07 -2.06
CA GLU A 64 -8.00 12.98 -2.12
C GLU A 64 -9.32 12.21 -1.98
N PHE A 65 -9.49 11.15 -2.79
CA PHE A 65 -10.64 10.26 -2.71
C PHE A 65 -10.82 9.67 -1.31
N LEU A 66 -9.76 9.11 -0.72
CA LEU A 66 -9.84 8.46 0.59
C LEU A 66 -10.15 9.45 1.72
N ILE A 67 -9.63 10.68 1.65
CA ILE A 67 -9.95 11.73 2.62
C ILE A 67 -11.43 12.15 2.53
N GLN A 68 -12.00 12.23 1.32
CA GLN A 68 -13.45 12.47 1.15
C GLN A 68 -14.29 11.35 1.81
N HIS A 69 -13.74 10.13 1.86
CA HIS A 69 -14.34 8.99 2.55
C HIS A 69 -13.91 8.83 4.02
N GLN A 70 -13.28 9.86 4.61
CA GLN A 70 -12.84 9.87 6.01
C GLN A 70 -11.84 8.76 6.34
N ILE A 71 -10.91 8.50 5.42
CA ILE A 71 -9.86 7.48 5.53
C ILE A 71 -8.51 8.16 5.34
N GLN A 72 -7.54 7.87 6.21
CA GLN A 72 -6.18 8.37 6.07
C GLN A 72 -5.25 7.33 5.44
N ALA A 73 -4.84 7.55 4.19
CA ALA A 73 -3.77 6.76 3.60
C ALA A 73 -2.41 7.44 3.76
N LYS A 74 -1.40 6.68 4.21
CA LYS A 74 -0.03 7.18 4.39
C LYS A 74 0.97 6.32 3.64
N ARG A 75 1.93 6.98 3.04
CA ARG A 75 3.19 6.38 2.60
C ARG A 75 4.20 6.49 3.73
N TYR A 76 5.13 5.53 3.84
CA TYR A 76 6.29 5.71 4.69
C TYR A 76 7.14 6.88 4.17
N THR A 77 7.42 7.84 5.04
CA THR A 77 8.37 8.92 4.77
C THR A 77 9.57 8.74 5.68
N HIS A 78 10.74 8.61 5.07
CA HIS A 78 11.97 8.46 5.83
C HIS A 78 12.28 9.74 6.61
N PRO A 79 12.50 9.69 7.95
CA PRO A 79 12.86 10.87 8.73
C PRO A 79 14.22 11.43 8.29
N PRO A 80 14.40 12.77 8.24
CA PRO A 80 15.71 13.35 7.94
C PRO A 80 16.77 12.87 8.94
N GLY A 81 17.85 12.27 8.43
CA GLY A 81 18.98 11.78 9.25
C GLY A 81 18.76 10.45 9.96
N GLY A 82 17.65 9.74 9.69
CA GLY A 82 17.41 8.39 10.20
C GLY A 82 18.18 7.31 9.43
N SER A 83 18.32 6.12 10.02
CA SER A 83 18.63 4.90 9.26
C SER A 83 17.32 4.28 8.77
N TYR A 84 17.30 3.62 7.62
CA TYR A 84 16.08 3.00 7.08
C TYR A 84 15.61 1.90 8.03
N VAL A 85 14.58 2.18 8.84
CA VAL A 85 14.15 1.25 9.88
C VAL A 85 13.02 0.40 9.35
N VAL A 86 13.36 -0.82 8.89
CA VAL A 86 12.38 -1.82 8.44
C VAL A 86 11.27 -2.02 9.48
N SER A 87 11.58 -1.92 10.79
CA SER A 87 10.57 -2.03 11.85
C SER A 87 9.53 -0.92 11.83
N GLU A 88 9.87 0.29 11.39
CA GLU A 88 8.90 1.38 11.33
C GLU A 88 7.91 1.19 10.18
N ILE A 89 8.40 0.79 9.01
CA ILE A 89 7.53 0.41 7.87
C ILE A 89 6.61 -0.74 8.28
N MET A 90 7.16 -1.76 8.95
CA MET A 90 6.38 -2.89 9.45
C MET A 90 5.29 -2.44 10.43
N ASN A 91 5.58 -1.51 11.34
CA ASN A 91 4.59 -0.95 12.25
C ASN A 91 3.50 -0.18 11.49
N GLN A 92 3.86 0.63 10.50
CA GLN A 92 2.88 1.38 9.72
C GLN A 92 1.96 0.48 8.90
N ILE A 93 2.51 -0.57 8.29
CA ILE A 93 1.71 -1.59 7.60
C ILE A 93 0.80 -2.31 8.61
N LYS A 94 1.35 -2.71 9.77
CA LYS A 94 0.59 -3.41 10.80
C LYS A 94 -0.61 -2.60 11.29
N ASP A 95 -0.40 -1.31 11.51
CA ASP A 95 -1.41 -0.40 12.06
C ASP A 95 -2.43 0.06 10.99
N SER A 96 -2.13 -0.12 9.70
CA SER A 96 -3.09 0.18 8.63
C SER A 96 -4.17 -0.89 8.51
N HIS A 97 -5.31 -0.57 7.91
CA HIS A 97 -6.37 -1.55 7.65
C HIS A 97 -6.21 -2.24 6.30
N PHE A 98 -5.60 -1.55 5.33
CA PHE A 98 -5.44 -2.03 3.97
C PHE A 98 -4.17 -1.45 3.31
N GLY A 99 -3.85 -1.94 2.11
CA GLY A 99 -2.75 -1.45 1.27
C GLY A 99 -3.19 -0.93 -0.10
N ILE A 100 -2.48 0.05 -0.65
CA ILE A 100 -2.53 0.43 -2.08
C ILE A 100 -1.10 0.47 -2.58
N ILE A 101 -0.77 -0.40 -3.52
CA ILE A 101 0.61 -0.81 -3.78
C ILE A 101 0.92 -0.64 -5.26
N ASP A 102 1.89 0.22 -5.54
CA ASP A 102 2.46 0.39 -6.88
C ASP A 102 3.62 -0.57 -7.09
N ILE A 103 3.40 -1.62 -7.89
CA ILE A 103 4.42 -2.62 -8.21
C ILE A 103 5.18 -2.32 -9.50
N THR A 104 5.10 -1.08 -10.01
CA THR A 104 5.85 -0.63 -11.19
C THR A 104 7.35 -0.95 -11.03
N GLN A 105 7.92 -1.58 -12.06
CA GLN A 105 9.32 -2.05 -12.12
C GLN A 105 9.72 -3.05 -11.04
N LEU A 106 8.76 -3.62 -10.29
CA LEU A 106 9.00 -4.60 -9.22
C LEU A 106 10.06 -4.16 -8.20
N ASN A 107 9.97 -2.90 -7.75
CA ASN A 107 10.90 -2.38 -6.76
C ASN A 107 10.99 -3.28 -5.52
N ALA A 108 12.20 -3.74 -5.17
CA ALA A 108 12.41 -4.72 -4.11
C ALA A 108 11.83 -4.29 -2.74
N ASN A 109 11.86 -3.00 -2.42
CA ASN A 109 11.29 -2.49 -1.16
C ASN A 109 9.77 -2.60 -1.17
N VAL A 110 9.13 -2.21 -2.27
CA VAL A 110 7.67 -2.32 -2.41
C VAL A 110 7.21 -3.78 -2.41
N MET A 111 8.00 -4.65 -3.04
CA MET A 111 7.74 -6.10 -3.04
C MET A 111 7.80 -6.71 -1.64
N LEU A 112 8.74 -6.26 -0.80
CA LEU A 112 8.79 -6.64 0.62
C LEU A 112 7.55 -6.15 1.37
N GLU A 113 7.13 -4.90 1.15
CA GLU A 113 5.93 -4.31 1.76
C GLU A 113 4.65 -5.05 1.34
N LEU A 114 4.53 -5.42 0.06
CA LEU A 114 3.44 -6.26 -0.45
C LEU A 114 3.42 -7.62 0.24
N GLY A 115 4.57 -8.28 0.35
CA GLY A 115 4.69 -9.55 1.08
C GLY A 115 4.20 -9.44 2.53
N MET A 116 4.51 -8.33 3.21
CA MET A 116 4.01 -8.06 4.56
C MET A 116 2.49 -7.92 4.62
N ILE A 117 1.91 -7.17 3.68
CA ILE A 117 0.46 -6.97 3.58
C ILE A 117 -0.25 -8.32 3.37
N MET A 118 0.29 -9.16 2.50
CA MET A 118 -0.23 -10.50 2.22
C MET A 118 -0.20 -11.40 3.46
N ILE A 119 0.94 -11.44 4.17
CA ILE A 119 1.10 -12.27 5.38
C ILE A 119 0.17 -11.80 6.51
N LEU A 120 -0.08 -10.49 6.61
CA LEU A 120 -1.02 -9.93 7.58
C LEU A 120 -2.48 -10.04 7.13
N ASN A 121 -2.74 -10.68 5.99
CA ASN A 121 -4.07 -10.89 5.40
C ASN A 121 -4.89 -9.58 5.29
N LYS A 122 -4.21 -8.47 4.99
CA LYS A 122 -4.86 -7.18 4.77
C LYS A 122 -5.43 -7.14 3.36
N LYS A 123 -6.55 -6.46 3.17
CA LYS A 123 -7.06 -6.14 1.84
C LYS A 123 -6.11 -5.17 1.15
N PHE A 124 -5.96 -5.27 -0.18
CA PHE A 124 -5.13 -4.33 -0.92
C PHE A 124 -5.55 -4.16 -2.38
N VAL A 125 -5.13 -3.04 -2.98
CA VAL A 125 -5.20 -2.77 -4.42
C VAL A 125 -3.79 -2.80 -4.99
N LEU A 126 -3.58 -3.58 -6.05
CA LEU A 126 -2.34 -3.56 -6.83
C LEU A 126 -2.50 -2.66 -8.04
N LEU A 127 -1.56 -1.74 -8.18
CA LEU A 127 -1.43 -0.82 -9.30
C LEU A 127 -0.09 -1.05 -9.98
N ARG A 128 -0.07 -0.87 -11.30
CA ARG A 128 1.14 -0.93 -12.09
C ARG A 128 1.04 0.00 -13.28
N HIS A 129 2.10 0.72 -13.60
CA HIS A 129 2.09 1.63 -14.74
C HIS A 129 1.81 0.85 -16.05
N ARG A 130 0.94 1.37 -16.91
CA ARG A 130 0.51 0.67 -18.13
C ARG A 130 1.66 0.40 -19.10
N GLN A 131 2.66 1.27 -19.13
CA GLN A 131 3.83 1.12 -20.00
C GLN A 131 4.95 0.28 -19.39
N ASP A 132 4.78 -0.23 -18.17
CA ASP A 132 5.75 -1.12 -17.55
C ASP A 132 5.60 -2.54 -18.10
N ASP A 133 6.66 -3.04 -18.71
CA ASP A 133 6.75 -4.34 -19.39
C ASP A 133 7.48 -5.42 -18.59
N THR A 134 7.98 -5.08 -17.39
CA THR A 134 8.61 -6.03 -16.44
C THR A 134 7.75 -7.29 -16.24
N GLU A 135 8.37 -8.47 -16.27
CA GLU A 135 7.59 -9.71 -16.07
C GLU A 135 7.20 -9.87 -14.59
N LEU A 136 5.90 -9.97 -14.30
CA LEU A 136 5.43 -10.21 -12.93
C LEU A 136 5.90 -11.59 -12.42
N PRO A 137 6.34 -11.72 -11.15
CA PRO A 137 6.64 -13.02 -10.55
C PRO A 137 5.38 -13.89 -10.49
N PHE A 138 5.55 -15.22 -10.58
CA PHE A 138 4.44 -16.18 -10.55
C PHE A 138 3.50 -15.99 -9.36
N ASP A 139 4.05 -15.71 -8.18
CA ASP A 139 3.29 -15.48 -6.95
C ASP A 139 2.36 -14.25 -7.00
N ILE A 140 2.63 -13.29 -7.91
CA ILE A 140 1.83 -12.07 -8.09
C ILE A 140 0.90 -12.17 -9.29
N LYS A 141 1.22 -12.97 -10.32
CA LYS A 141 0.42 -13.09 -11.56
C LYS A 141 -1.05 -13.43 -11.32
N ASN A 142 -1.36 -14.13 -10.23
CA ASN A 142 -2.72 -14.53 -9.87
C ASN A 142 -3.51 -13.44 -9.11
N TYR A 143 -2.87 -12.36 -8.69
CA TYR A 143 -3.54 -11.23 -8.06
C TYR A 143 -4.06 -10.27 -9.12
N HIS A 144 -5.22 -9.67 -8.82
CA HIS A 144 -5.82 -8.67 -9.68
C HIS A 144 -4.97 -7.38 -9.63
N CYS A 145 -4.21 -7.14 -10.70
CA CYS A 145 -3.35 -5.96 -10.84
C CYS A 145 -3.93 -5.02 -11.88
N TYR A 146 -4.34 -3.82 -11.45
CA TYR A 146 -4.83 -2.80 -12.35
C TYR A 146 -3.64 -2.10 -13.00
N GLN A 147 -3.70 -1.96 -14.32
CA GLN A 147 -2.76 -1.11 -15.04
C GLN A 147 -3.26 0.32 -14.98
N TYR A 148 -2.43 1.30 -14.58
CA TYR A 148 -2.82 2.71 -14.53
C TYR A 148 -2.08 3.55 -15.57
N GLU A 149 -2.72 4.63 -15.99
CA GLU A 149 -2.14 5.66 -16.84
C GLU A 149 -2.70 7.03 -16.42
N VAL A 150 -1.82 8.03 -16.32
CA VAL A 150 -2.24 9.40 -16.05
C VAL A 150 -2.51 10.11 -17.37
N ARG A 151 -3.69 10.72 -17.48
CA ARG A 151 -4.10 11.47 -18.67
C ARG A 151 -4.63 12.84 -18.29
N ARG A 152 -4.79 13.70 -19.28
CA ARG A 152 -5.51 14.97 -19.08
C ARG A 152 -6.93 14.67 -18.60
N GLY A 153 -7.25 15.10 -17.38
CA GLY A 153 -8.57 14.92 -16.78
C GLY A 153 -8.65 13.84 -15.69
N GLY A 154 -7.56 13.11 -15.41
CA GLY A 154 -7.50 12.21 -14.26
C GLY A 154 -6.65 10.96 -14.46
N VAL A 155 -6.84 10.00 -13.58
CA VAL A 155 -6.11 8.73 -13.56
C VAL A 155 -7.05 7.62 -13.99
N PHE A 156 -6.63 6.85 -14.98
CA PHE A 156 -7.42 5.79 -15.59
C PHE A 156 -6.76 4.45 -15.34
N VAL A 157 -7.59 3.42 -15.17
CA VAL A 157 -7.16 2.06 -14.87
C VAL A 157 -7.82 1.05 -15.78
N TRP A 158 -7.09 -0.03 -16.07
CA TRP A 158 -7.57 -1.19 -16.80
C TRP A 158 -7.46 -2.40 -15.89
N SER A 159 -8.56 -3.14 -15.77
CA SER A 159 -8.51 -4.47 -15.17
C SER A 159 -7.76 -5.43 -16.11
N PRO A 160 -7.17 -6.51 -15.59
CA PRO A 160 -6.58 -7.56 -16.43
C PRO A 160 -7.59 -8.09 -17.46
N GLY A 161 -7.27 -7.93 -18.75
CA GLY A 161 -8.11 -8.39 -19.86
C GLY A 161 -9.09 -7.36 -20.41
N ASP A 162 -9.28 -6.22 -19.73
CA ASP A 162 -10.17 -5.17 -20.21
C ASP A 162 -9.50 -4.31 -21.29
N SER A 163 -10.27 -3.94 -22.31
CA SER A 163 -9.81 -3.02 -23.36
C SER A 163 -10.05 -1.55 -23.00
N ASP A 164 -11.15 -1.29 -22.28
CA ASP A 164 -11.60 0.06 -21.97
C ASP A 164 -11.13 0.51 -20.57
N PRO A 165 -10.59 1.74 -20.44
CA PRO A 165 -10.24 2.27 -19.14
C PRO A 165 -11.49 2.63 -18.33
N THR A 166 -11.36 2.48 -17.02
CA THR A 166 -12.27 3.05 -16.02
C THR A 166 -11.55 4.12 -15.20
N PRO A 167 -12.22 5.19 -14.74
CA PRO A 167 -11.61 6.12 -13.79
C PRO A 167 -11.16 5.39 -12.50
N LEU A 168 -9.98 5.76 -11.97
CA LEU A 168 -9.43 5.16 -10.75
C LEU A 168 -10.42 5.24 -9.56
N GLU A 169 -11.18 6.33 -9.47
CA GLU A 169 -12.17 6.56 -8.43
C GLU A 169 -13.25 5.47 -8.35
N GLU A 170 -13.68 4.89 -9.47
CA GLU A 170 -14.71 3.82 -9.47
C GLU A 170 -14.17 2.52 -8.87
N ILE A 171 -12.88 2.22 -9.12
CA ILE A 171 -12.21 1.09 -8.47
C ILE A 171 -12.05 1.36 -6.98
N LEU A 172 -11.63 2.56 -6.58
CA LEU A 172 -11.49 2.93 -5.18
C LEU A 172 -12.83 2.91 -4.44
N LYS A 173 -13.93 3.33 -5.06
CA LYS A 173 -15.29 3.26 -4.51
C LYS A 173 -15.74 1.83 -4.27
N SER A 174 -15.50 0.95 -5.23
CA SER A 174 -15.79 -0.48 -5.09
C SER A 174 -14.96 -1.09 -3.95
N PHE A 175 -13.67 -0.75 -3.90
CA PHE A 175 -12.76 -1.21 -2.85
C PHE A 175 -13.18 -0.72 -1.45
N VAL A 176 -13.48 0.56 -1.29
CA VAL A 176 -13.95 1.13 -0.01
C VAL A 176 -15.26 0.48 0.43
N THR A 177 -16.18 0.21 -0.50
CA THR A 177 -17.43 -0.53 -0.19
C THR A 177 -17.13 -1.92 0.36
N GLU A 178 -16.12 -2.59 -0.18
CA GLU A 178 -15.66 -3.89 0.31
C GLU A 178 -15.00 -3.78 1.70
N LEU A 179 -14.25 -2.71 1.98
CA LEU A 179 -13.64 -2.48 3.30
C LEU A 179 -14.69 -2.39 4.41
N TYR A 180 -15.88 -1.83 4.14
CA TYR A 180 -16.99 -1.78 5.09
C TYR A 180 -17.62 -3.15 5.40
N ARG A 181 -17.17 -4.23 4.75
CA ARG A 181 -17.52 -5.61 5.16
C ARG A 181 -16.54 -6.17 6.19
N ASP A 182 -15.39 -5.53 6.37
CA ASP A 182 -14.40 -5.89 7.38
C ASP A 182 -14.76 -5.23 8.71
N ARG A 183 -15.01 -6.06 9.73
CA ARG A 183 -15.38 -5.59 11.07
C ARG A 183 -14.31 -4.66 11.67
N SER A 184 -13.03 -4.99 11.46
CA SER A 184 -11.93 -4.20 12.02
C SER A 184 -11.89 -2.78 11.46
N PHE A 185 -12.24 -2.63 10.18
CA PHE A 185 -12.33 -1.32 9.52
C PHE A 185 -13.60 -0.55 9.92
N CYS A 186 -14.73 -1.26 10.07
CA CYS A 186 -15.99 -0.66 10.50
C CYS A 186 -15.94 -0.12 11.92
N ASP A 187 -15.32 -0.87 12.83
CA ASP A 187 -15.18 -0.48 14.24
C ASP A 187 -14.18 0.67 14.44
N ALA A 188 -13.33 0.96 13.44
CA ALA A 188 -12.41 2.08 13.46
C ALA A 188 -13.11 3.43 13.21
N LYS A 189 -12.65 4.46 13.92
CA LYS A 189 -13.18 5.82 13.85
C LYS A 189 -12.92 6.44 12.48
N PRO A 190 -13.86 7.24 11.94
CA PRO A 190 -13.58 8.04 10.75
C PRO A 190 -12.41 9.00 10.99
N PHE A 191 -11.53 9.14 10.01
CA PHE A 191 -10.47 10.13 10.04
C PHE A 191 -11.01 11.49 9.59
N VAL A 192 -10.90 12.50 10.45
CA VAL A 192 -11.39 13.87 10.18
C VAL A 192 -10.20 14.83 10.22
N THR A 193 -9.97 15.51 9.10
CA THR A 193 -8.93 16.55 9.00
C THR A 193 -9.27 17.78 9.84
N THR A 194 -8.28 18.59 10.22
CA THR A 194 -8.51 19.82 10.97
C THR A 194 -9.46 20.80 10.26
N ALA A 195 -9.46 20.81 8.92
CA ALA A 195 -10.39 21.59 8.10
C ALA A 195 -11.85 21.11 8.20
N GLN A 196 -12.07 19.80 8.29
CA GLN A 196 -13.41 19.18 8.43
C GLN A 196 -13.97 19.27 9.85
N ARG A 197 -13.15 19.56 10.88
CA ARG A 197 -13.65 19.82 12.24
C ARG A 197 -14.27 21.20 12.42
N ASN A 198 -13.91 22.14 11.54
CA ASN A 198 -14.34 23.54 11.60
C ASN A 198 -15.50 23.84 10.65
N THR A 199 -16.00 22.86 9.91
CA THR A 199 -17.23 22.98 9.15
C THR A 199 -18.39 22.68 10.11
N PRO A 200 -19.31 23.63 10.35
CA PRO A 200 -20.51 23.33 11.12
C PRO A 200 -21.27 22.19 10.43
N PRO A 201 -21.95 21.31 11.19
CA PRO A 201 -22.83 20.32 10.60
C PRO A 201 -23.80 21.04 9.66
N PRO A 202 -24.18 20.44 8.51
CA PRO A 202 -25.18 21.04 7.64
C PRO A 202 -26.43 21.28 8.49
N ASP A 203 -26.85 22.54 8.59
CA ASP A 203 -28.03 22.93 9.36
C ASP A 203 -29.19 22.02 8.99
N ASP A 204 -29.87 21.49 10.02
CA ASP A 204 -31.18 20.85 9.90
C ASP A 204 -32.17 21.89 9.32
N ALA A 205 -32.15 22.06 7.99
CA ALA A 205 -33.14 22.78 7.23
C ALA A 205 -34.42 21.93 7.11
N SER A 206 -34.96 21.51 8.26
CA SER A 206 -36.29 20.91 8.38
C SER A 206 -36.85 21.04 9.80
N ALA A 207 -36.76 22.23 10.39
CA ALA A 207 -37.52 22.55 11.59
C ALA A 207 -37.77 24.07 11.74
N ALA A 208 -38.48 24.67 10.77
CA ALA A 208 -39.25 25.89 10.99
C ALA A 208 -40.50 25.82 10.12
N GLY A 209 -41.64 26.14 10.75
CA GLY A 209 -43.02 25.92 10.28
C GLY A 209 -43.41 26.60 8.98
#